data_AF-A0AAV5A5A1-F1
#
_entry.id   AF-A0AAV5A5A1-F1
#
_cell.length_a   1.000
_cell.length_b   1.000
_cell.length_c   1.000
_cell.angle_alpha   90.00
_cell.angle_beta   90.00
_cell.angle_gamma   90.00
#
_symmetry.space_group_name_H-M   'P 1'
#
loop_
_entity.id
_entity.type
_entity.pdbx_description
1 polymer ?
#
loop_
_entity_poly.entity_id
_entity_poly.type
_entity_poly.pdbx_seq_one_letter_code
_entity_poly.pdbx_strand_id
1 'polypeptide(L)'
;MPFQSGIPHPILNALARIEPDAKFVSHGSTHVQSLSSNQSYYVKMGRERDIEQYFGEAESLRVMATACPGICPHIFECFVDEEATKRPVFISEYKSLGPLNKRSAVELGSLLAEMHEKGRNPTGQFGFAIPTYCGASRMRNGWENTWEKTFDKMMGDLLKCLEDVGEFEELCRKGNQIRHKYAFGLTLSVFYGYDK
;
A
#
# COMPACT_ATOMS: atom_id res chain seq x y z
N MET A 1 -30.93 3.52 -20.14
CA MET A 1 -30.29 2.19 -20.14
C MET A 1 -30.54 1.55 -18.78
N PRO A 2 -30.91 0.26 -18.70
CA PRO A 2 -31.31 -0.34 -17.42
C PRO A 2 -30.09 -0.49 -16.51
N PHE A 3 -30.22 0.01 -15.29
CA PHE A 3 -29.23 0.00 -14.24
C PHE A 3 -28.77 -1.43 -13.93
N GLN A 4 -27.46 -1.70 -13.98
CA GLN A 4 -26.90 -2.90 -13.37
C GLN A 4 -26.88 -2.68 -11.86
N SER A 5 -27.97 -3.11 -11.21
CA SER A 5 -28.20 -2.96 -9.78
C SER A 5 -27.03 -3.55 -8.97
N GLY A 6 -26.29 -2.71 -8.25
CA GLY A 6 -25.29 -3.13 -7.26
C GLY A 6 -23.91 -2.48 -7.40
N ILE A 7 -23.55 -1.96 -8.58
CA ILE A 7 -22.24 -1.34 -8.79
C ILE A 7 -22.34 0.18 -8.60
N PRO A 8 -21.56 0.81 -7.69
CA PRO A 8 -21.56 2.27 -7.53
C PRO A 8 -21.20 3.01 -8.83
N HIS A 9 -21.90 4.12 -9.10
CA HIS A 9 -21.76 4.86 -10.37
C HIS A 9 -20.31 5.29 -10.70
N PRO A 10 -19.49 5.78 -9.75
CA PRO A 10 -18.10 6.10 -10.04
C PRO A 10 -17.26 4.89 -10.46
N ILE A 11 -17.54 3.71 -9.90
CA ILE A 11 -16.88 2.45 -10.30
C ILE A 11 -17.32 2.08 -11.72
N LEU A 12 -18.63 2.14 -12.01
CA LEU A 12 -19.17 1.81 -13.32
C LEU A 12 -18.60 2.73 -14.41
N ASN A 13 -18.49 4.04 -14.14
CA ASN A 13 -17.92 5.00 -15.07
C ASN A 13 -16.44 4.73 -15.34
N ALA A 14 -15.68 4.35 -14.31
CA ALA A 14 -14.27 3.97 -14.47
C ALA A 14 -14.10 2.68 -15.27
N LEU A 15 -14.92 1.67 -14.99
CA LEU A 15 -14.95 0.42 -15.78
C LEU A 15 -15.33 0.68 -17.24
N ALA A 16 -16.25 1.60 -17.52
CA ALA A 16 -16.61 1.98 -18.89
C ALA A 16 -15.47 2.72 -19.64
N ARG A 17 -14.50 3.32 -18.93
CA ARG A 17 -13.28 3.85 -19.56
C ARG A 17 -12.27 2.75 -19.87
N ILE A 18 -12.19 1.72 -19.02
CA ILE A 18 -11.29 0.56 -19.20
C ILE A 18 -11.80 -0.34 -20.33
N GLU A 19 -13.09 -0.67 -20.32
CA GLU A 19 -13.77 -1.44 -21.38
C GLU A 19 -15.02 -0.68 -21.86
N PRO A 20 -14.89 0.17 -22.89
CA PRO A 20 -16.02 0.82 -23.52
C PRO A 20 -17.08 -0.19 -23.99
N ASP A 21 -18.35 0.16 -23.85
CA ASP A 21 -19.52 -0.64 -24.24
C ASP A 21 -19.69 -1.99 -23.53
N ALA A 22 -18.81 -2.34 -22.59
CA ALA A 22 -18.95 -3.56 -21.80
C ALA A 22 -20.10 -3.47 -20.79
N LYS A 23 -20.70 -4.63 -20.52
CA LYS A 23 -21.70 -4.80 -19.45
C LYS A 23 -21.03 -5.47 -18.27
N PHE A 24 -21.35 -5.05 -17.04
CA PHE A 24 -20.66 -5.53 -15.84
C PHE A 24 -21.61 -6.16 -14.81
N VAL A 25 -21.26 -7.33 -14.28
CA VAL A 25 -22.01 -7.95 -13.18
C VAL A 25 -21.19 -7.90 -11.90
N SER A 26 -21.84 -7.61 -10.77
CA SER A 26 -21.20 -7.62 -9.44
C SER A 26 -21.36 -8.99 -8.79
N HIS A 27 -20.27 -9.53 -8.26
CA HIS A 27 -20.22 -10.74 -7.45
C HIS A 27 -19.87 -10.37 -6.01
N GLY A 28 -20.78 -9.65 -5.34
CA GLY A 28 -20.53 -9.03 -4.03
C GLY A 28 -20.05 -7.59 -4.15
N SER A 29 -19.38 -7.08 -3.11
CA SER A 29 -19.03 -5.66 -2.99
C SER A 29 -17.74 -5.25 -3.68
N THR A 30 -16.83 -6.20 -3.92
CA THR A 30 -15.47 -5.90 -4.41
C THR A 30 -15.09 -6.66 -5.67
N HIS A 31 -15.94 -7.55 -6.19
CA HIS A 31 -15.68 -8.29 -7.42
C HIS A 31 -16.69 -7.88 -8.48
N VAL A 32 -16.19 -7.33 -9.59
CA VAL A 32 -16.99 -7.01 -10.77
C VAL A 32 -16.44 -7.76 -11.97
N GLN A 33 -17.31 -8.32 -12.81
CA GLN A 33 -16.93 -9.07 -14.00
C GLN A 33 -17.55 -8.45 -15.26
N SER A 34 -16.73 -8.24 -16.29
CA SER A 34 -17.21 -7.89 -17.63
C SER A 34 -17.90 -9.10 -18.25
N LEU A 35 -19.16 -8.93 -18.63
CA LEU A 35 -19.94 -9.92 -19.38
C LEU A 35 -19.51 -9.99 -20.86
N SER A 36 -18.77 -8.98 -21.34
CA SER A 36 -18.30 -8.92 -22.72
C SER A 36 -16.99 -9.70 -22.92
N SER A 37 -16.03 -9.52 -22.02
CA SER A 37 -14.70 -10.15 -22.11
C SER A 37 -14.47 -11.28 -21.11
N ASN A 38 -15.40 -11.48 -20.17
CA ASN A 38 -15.23 -12.37 -19.01
C ASN A 38 -14.12 -11.93 -18.02
N GLN A 39 -13.48 -10.77 -18.25
CA GLN A 39 -12.46 -10.21 -17.36
C GLN A 39 -13.06 -9.85 -15.99
N SER A 40 -12.32 -10.13 -14.93
CA SER A 40 -12.71 -9.78 -13.55
C SER A 40 -11.84 -8.64 -13.00
N TYR A 41 -12.49 -7.78 -12.22
CA TYR A 41 -11.94 -6.61 -11.56
C TYR A 41 -12.18 -6.68 -10.07
N TYR A 42 -11.14 -6.32 -9.32
CA TYR A 42 -11.28 -6.02 -7.91
C TYR A 42 -11.52 -4.53 -7.76
N VAL A 43 -12.60 -4.15 -7.08
CA VAL A 43 -13.03 -2.76 -6.92
C VAL A 43 -13.13 -2.39 -5.45
N LYS A 44 -12.72 -1.17 -5.11
CA LYS A 44 -12.86 -0.59 -3.77
C LYS A 44 -13.36 0.83 -3.88
N MET A 45 -14.17 1.24 -2.90
CA MET A 45 -14.56 2.63 -2.71
C MET A 45 -14.48 2.99 -1.23
N GLY A 46 -13.55 3.87 -0.88
CA GLY A 46 -13.28 4.27 0.50
C GLY A 46 -14.17 5.41 0.95
N ARG A 47 -13.86 6.03 2.08
CA ARG A 47 -14.39 7.33 2.52
C ARG A 47 -13.37 8.42 2.19
N GLU A 48 -13.77 9.69 2.29
CA GLU A 48 -12.87 10.83 2.06
C GLU A 48 -11.59 10.76 2.92
N ARG A 49 -11.71 10.35 4.19
CA ARG A 49 -10.54 10.17 5.07
C ARG A 49 -9.56 9.06 4.63
N ASP A 50 -9.99 8.16 3.74
CA ASP A 50 -9.19 7.02 3.28
C ASP A 50 -8.40 7.35 1.99
N ILE A 51 -8.50 8.59 1.47
CA ILE A 51 -7.88 9.01 0.20
C ILE A 51 -6.39 8.67 0.16
N GLU A 52 -5.62 9.11 1.16
CA GLU A 52 -4.16 8.89 1.17
C GLU A 52 -3.80 7.40 1.19
N GLN A 53 -4.57 6.58 1.92
CA GLN A 53 -4.38 5.14 1.97
C GLN A 53 -4.59 4.48 0.61
N TYR A 54 -5.60 4.90 -0.16
CA TYR A 54 -5.88 4.35 -1.49
C TYR A 54 -4.76 4.68 -2.47
N PHE A 55 -4.27 5.92 -2.48
CA PHE A 55 -3.14 6.32 -3.34
C PHE A 55 -1.83 5.65 -2.91
N GLY A 56 -1.57 5.53 -1.61
CA GLY A 56 -0.42 4.79 -1.08
C GLY A 56 -0.39 3.33 -1.52
N GLU A 57 -1.54 2.64 -1.44
CA GLU A 57 -1.69 1.25 -1.90
C GLU A 57 -1.51 1.12 -3.42
N ALA A 58 -2.15 1.99 -4.20
CA ALA A 58 -2.04 1.97 -5.66
C ALA A 58 -0.61 2.20 -6.13
N GLU A 59 0.10 3.17 -5.55
CA GLU A 59 1.48 3.44 -5.93
C GLU A 59 2.42 2.32 -5.50
N SER A 60 2.21 1.75 -4.32
CA SER A 60 2.97 0.57 -3.87
C SER A 60 2.82 -0.59 -4.86
N LEU A 61 1.60 -0.86 -5.33
CA LEU A 61 1.33 -1.92 -6.32
C LEU A 61 1.97 -1.62 -7.68
N ARG A 62 1.96 -0.35 -8.15
CA ARG A 62 2.65 0.03 -9.40
C ARG A 62 4.15 -0.16 -9.32
N VAL A 63 4.78 0.26 -8.21
CA VAL A 63 6.23 0.12 -8.02
C VAL A 63 6.62 -1.35 -7.89
N MET A 64 5.86 -2.16 -7.14
CA MET A 64 6.09 -3.60 -7.04
C MET A 64 5.94 -4.31 -8.40
N ALA A 65 4.89 -4.00 -9.16
CA ALA A 65 4.68 -4.56 -10.50
C ALA A 65 5.79 -4.16 -11.50
N THR A 66 6.37 -2.97 -11.33
CA THR A 66 7.53 -2.52 -12.13
C THR A 66 8.78 -3.30 -11.76
N ALA A 67 9.01 -3.56 -10.47
CA ALA A 67 10.17 -4.31 -10.00
C ALA A 67 10.09 -5.82 -10.33
N CYS A 68 8.90 -6.40 -10.22
CA CYS A 68 8.64 -7.82 -10.48
C CYS A 68 7.24 -8.01 -11.07
N PRO A 69 7.10 -8.00 -12.41
CA PRO A 69 5.80 -8.19 -13.05
C PRO A 69 5.09 -9.47 -12.61
N GLY A 70 3.80 -9.36 -12.28
CA GLY A 70 2.96 -10.50 -11.91
C GLY A 70 2.94 -10.88 -10.43
N ILE A 71 3.82 -10.31 -9.58
CA ILE A 71 3.84 -10.60 -8.14
C ILE A 71 2.61 -10.06 -7.39
N CYS A 72 2.02 -8.97 -7.89
CA CYS A 72 0.87 -8.31 -7.30
C CYS A 72 -0.21 -8.00 -8.35
N PRO A 73 -1.45 -7.70 -7.94
CA PRO A 73 -2.49 -7.24 -8.86
C PRO A 73 -2.06 -6.00 -9.64
N HIS A 74 -2.36 -5.97 -10.94
CA HIS A 74 -2.17 -4.77 -11.76
C HIS A 74 -3.21 -3.70 -11.40
N ILE A 75 -2.78 -2.43 -11.26
CA ILE A 75 -3.68 -1.30 -11.04
C ILE A 75 -4.18 -0.77 -12.38
N PHE A 76 -5.49 -0.72 -12.56
CA PHE A 76 -6.10 -0.04 -13.70
C PHE A 76 -6.36 1.43 -13.40
N GLU A 77 -7.01 1.73 -12.28
CA GLU A 77 -7.46 3.08 -11.92
C GLU A 77 -7.36 3.32 -10.41
N CYS A 78 -6.98 4.52 -10.01
CA CYS A 78 -7.07 4.99 -8.62
C CYS A 78 -7.27 6.51 -8.63
N PHE A 79 -8.44 6.99 -8.18
CA PHE A 79 -8.82 8.40 -8.28
C PHE A 79 -9.81 8.79 -7.17
N VAL A 80 -10.05 10.10 -7.00
CA VAL A 80 -11.13 10.62 -6.16
C VAL A 80 -12.30 10.99 -7.06
N ASP A 81 -13.50 10.51 -6.74
CA ASP A 81 -14.73 10.94 -7.39
C ASP A 81 -15.10 12.35 -6.92
N GLU A 82 -14.55 13.36 -7.59
CA GLU A 82 -14.73 14.77 -7.23
C GLU A 82 -16.15 15.30 -7.49
N GLU A 83 -16.91 14.67 -8.37
CA GLU A 83 -18.17 15.23 -8.86
C GLU A 83 -19.36 14.86 -7.98
N ALA A 84 -19.38 13.64 -7.43
CA ALA A 84 -20.54 13.14 -6.69
C ALA A 84 -20.24 12.83 -5.23
N THR A 85 -19.19 12.03 -4.94
CA THR A 85 -19.04 11.42 -3.62
C THR A 85 -17.88 11.95 -2.78
N LYS A 86 -16.86 12.57 -3.39
CA LYS A 86 -15.57 12.91 -2.75
C LYS A 86 -14.85 11.69 -2.15
N ARG A 87 -15.13 10.50 -2.68
CA ARG A 87 -14.59 9.23 -2.18
C ARG A 87 -13.51 8.68 -3.11
N PRO A 88 -12.46 8.06 -2.57
CA PRO A 88 -11.47 7.39 -3.39
C PRO A 88 -12.06 6.11 -3.98
N VAL A 89 -11.74 5.86 -5.24
CA VAL A 89 -12.08 4.67 -6.01
C VAL A 89 -10.78 4.01 -6.45
N PHE A 90 -10.74 2.68 -6.35
CA PHE A 90 -9.59 1.87 -6.74
C PHE A 90 -10.09 0.66 -7.53
N ILE A 91 -9.45 0.41 -8.68
CA ILE A 91 -9.74 -0.72 -9.56
C ILE A 91 -8.42 -1.40 -9.91
N SER A 92 -8.34 -2.70 -9.63
CA SER A 92 -7.22 -3.54 -9.98
C SER A 92 -7.67 -4.84 -10.64
N GLU A 93 -6.69 -5.59 -11.12
CA GLU A 93 -6.85 -6.99 -11.48
C GLU A 93 -7.49 -7.75 -10.31
N TYR A 94 -8.51 -8.57 -10.63
CA TYR A 94 -9.04 -9.54 -9.68
C TYR A 94 -8.18 -10.81 -9.72
N LYS A 95 -7.60 -11.18 -8.58
CA LYS A 95 -6.91 -12.46 -8.43
C LYS A 95 -7.87 -13.50 -7.85
N SER A 96 -8.14 -14.56 -8.60
CA SER A 96 -8.85 -15.72 -8.06
C SER A 96 -7.90 -16.50 -7.16
N LEU A 97 -8.05 -16.32 -5.85
CA LEU A 97 -7.16 -16.93 -4.86
C LEU A 97 -7.55 -18.38 -4.59
N GLY A 98 -6.55 -19.24 -4.52
CA GLY A 98 -6.67 -20.63 -4.12
C GLY A 98 -5.75 -20.96 -2.93
N PRO A 99 -5.83 -22.17 -2.38
CA PRO A 99 -4.95 -22.60 -1.31
C PRO A 99 -3.48 -22.59 -1.75
N LEU A 100 -2.59 -22.20 -0.84
CA LEU A 100 -1.15 -22.27 -1.05
C LEU A 100 -0.71 -23.74 -1.13
N ASN A 101 0.12 -24.08 -2.11
CA ASN A 101 0.71 -25.42 -2.25
C ASN A 101 2.23 -25.31 -2.37
N LYS A 102 2.93 -26.45 -2.31
CA LYS A 102 4.41 -26.46 -2.31
C LYS A 102 5.01 -25.75 -3.53
N ARG A 103 4.41 -25.91 -4.72
CA ARG A 103 4.91 -25.26 -5.94
C ARG A 103 4.71 -23.74 -5.87
N SER A 104 3.50 -23.29 -5.54
CA SER A 104 3.23 -21.85 -5.44
C SER A 104 3.98 -21.17 -4.30
N ALA A 105 4.30 -21.89 -3.22
CA ALA A 105 5.15 -21.37 -2.15
C ALA A 105 6.61 -21.16 -2.59
N VAL A 106 7.17 -22.10 -3.37
CA VAL A 106 8.52 -21.94 -3.95
C VAL A 106 8.54 -20.78 -4.93
N GLU A 107 7.55 -20.70 -5.81
CA GLU A 107 7.42 -19.61 -6.78
C GLU A 107 7.29 -18.25 -6.10
N LEU A 108 6.46 -18.13 -5.06
CA LEU A 108 6.36 -16.92 -4.25
C LEU A 108 7.71 -16.52 -3.65
N GLY A 109 8.48 -17.49 -3.12
CA GLY A 109 9.82 -17.23 -2.60
C GLY A 109 10.77 -16.67 -3.66
N SER A 110 10.75 -17.24 -4.87
CA SER A 110 11.55 -16.76 -6.00
C SER A 110 11.15 -15.35 -6.43
N LEU A 111 9.85 -15.08 -6.58
CA LEU A 111 9.35 -13.75 -6.97
C LEU A 111 9.65 -12.68 -5.92
N LEU A 112 9.56 -13.01 -4.62
CA LEU A 112 9.92 -12.09 -3.54
C LEU A 112 11.42 -11.76 -3.55
N ALA A 113 12.28 -12.74 -3.79
CA ALA A 113 13.73 -12.51 -3.92
C ALA A 113 14.04 -11.60 -5.11
N GLU A 114 13.42 -11.86 -6.26
CA GLU A 114 13.56 -11.04 -7.47
C GLU A 114 13.08 -9.60 -7.23
N MET A 115 11.91 -9.41 -6.60
CA MET A 115 11.39 -8.09 -6.27
C MET A 115 12.33 -7.31 -5.35
N HIS A 116 12.87 -7.94 -4.31
CA HIS A 116 13.82 -7.28 -3.41
C HIS A 116 15.16 -6.93 -4.09
N GLU A 117 15.59 -7.73 -5.06
CA GLU A 117 16.83 -7.46 -5.81
C GLU A 117 16.65 -6.31 -6.82
N LYS A 118 15.52 -6.29 -7.53
CA LYS A 118 15.25 -5.32 -8.61
C LYS A 118 14.62 -4.02 -8.12
N GLY A 119 13.83 -4.06 -7.05
CA GLY A 119 13.07 -2.92 -6.50
C GLY A 119 13.93 -1.93 -5.70
N ARG A 120 15.05 -1.48 -6.25
CA ARG A 120 15.97 -0.54 -5.58
C ARG A 120 15.67 0.89 -6.01
N ASN A 121 15.68 1.81 -5.04
CA ASN A 121 15.68 3.24 -5.33
C ASN A 121 17.00 3.63 -6.03
N PRO A 122 16.97 4.29 -7.21
CA PRO A 122 18.18 4.71 -7.92
C PRO A 122 19.13 5.60 -7.10
N THR A 123 18.62 6.35 -6.11
CA THR A 123 19.47 7.20 -5.25
C THR A 123 20.10 6.44 -4.08
N GLY A 124 19.76 5.17 -3.89
CA GLY A 124 20.22 4.35 -2.76
C GLY A 124 19.61 4.72 -1.41
N GLN A 125 18.67 5.68 -1.38
CA GLN A 125 18.00 6.10 -0.15
C GLN A 125 16.89 5.12 0.24
N PHE A 126 16.66 5.00 1.54
CA PHE A 126 15.62 4.19 2.15
C PHE A 126 14.32 4.99 2.28
N GLY A 127 13.18 4.34 2.05
CA GLY A 127 11.86 4.93 2.21
C GLY A 127 10.97 4.77 0.98
N PHE A 128 10.01 5.67 0.85
CA PHE A 128 9.04 5.68 -0.26
C PHE A 128 8.60 7.12 -0.56
N ALA A 129 8.19 7.40 -1.79
CA ALA A 129 7.91 8.76 -2.24
C ALA A 129 6.67 9.38 -1.59
N ILE A 130 5.67 8.57 -1.26
CA ILE A 130 4.40 9.01 -0.69
C ILE A 130 4.08 8.25 0.61
N PRO A 131 3.20 8.79 1.48
CA PRO A 131 2.71 8.06 2.63
C PRO A 131 2.04 6.73 2.26
N THR A 132 2.22 5.73 3.10
CA THR A 132 1.57 4.41 2.97
C THR A 132 0.96 4.01 4.32
N TYR A 133 0.26 2.88 4.36
CA TYR A 133 -0.45 2.43 5.54
C TYR A 133 -0.22 0.95 5.79
N CYS A 134 0.02 0.59 7.04
CA CYS A 134 0.02 -0.78 7.53
C CYS A 134 -1.24 -0.98 8.39
N GLY A 135 -2.34 -1.39 7.74
CA GLY A 135 -3.66 -1.39 8.39
C GLY A 135 -4.10 0.03 8.75
N ALA A 136 -4.33 0.29 10.04
CA ALA A 136 -4.71 1.61 10.55
C ALA A 136 -3.51 2.54 10.79
N SER A 137 -2.27 2.03 10.76
CA SER A 137 -1.07 2.81 11.04
C SER A 137 -0.60 3.54 9.80
N ARG A 138 -0.65 4.88 9.83
CA ARG A 138 -0.11 5.74 8.77
C ARG A 138 1.41 5.78 8.87
N MET A 139 2.09 5.43 7.78
CA MET A 139 3.54 5.56 7.62
C MET A 139 3.83 6.78 6.76
N ARG A 140 4.43 7.82 7.33
CA ARG A 140 4.61 9.10 6.62
C ARG A 140 5.59 9.01 5.45
N ASN A 141 6.47 8.00 5.45
CA ASN A 141 7.52 7.77 4.46
C ASN A 141 8.34 9.02 4.13
N GLY A 142 8.98 9.07 2.96
CA GLY A 142 10.05 9.99 2.59
C GLY A 142 11.41 9.31 2.58
N TRP A 143 12.38 9.96 1.95
CA TRP A 143 13.70 9.39 1.68
C TRP A 143 14.71 9.75 2.77
N GLU A 144 15.45 8.74 3.24
CA GLU A 144 16.54 8.89 4.20
C GLU A 144 17.80 8.18 3.69
N ASN A 145 18.97 8.70 4.07
CA ASN A 145 20.25 8.14 3.61
C ASN A 145 20.67 6.87 4.36
N THR A 146 20.05 6.57 5.51
CA THR A 146 20.39 5.39 6.30
C THR A 146 19.14 4.67 6.76
N TRP A 147 19.27 3.35 6.92
CA TRP A 147 18.17 2.49 7.35
C TRP A 147 17.71 2.84 8.77
N GLU A 148 18.62 3.19 9.67
CA GLU A 148 18.32 3.51 11.07
C GLU A 148 17.38 4.73 11.17
N LYS A 149 17.58 5.75 10.31
CA LYS A 149 16.71 6.91 10.25
C LYS A 149 15.31 6.54 9.76
N THR A 150 15.22 5.75 8.70
CA THR A 150 13.93 5.24 8.20
C THR A 150 13.21 4.40 9.25
N PHE A 151 13.94 3.51 9.92
CA PHE A 151 13.36 2.63 10.93
C PHE A 151 12.90 3.38 12.19
N ASP A 152 13.69 4.35 12.68
CA ASP A 152 13.24 5.22 13.77
C ASP A 152 11.97 5.99 13.41
N LYS A 153 11.89 6.47 12.16
CA LYS A 153 10.71 7.17 11.64
C LYS A 153 9.48 6.27 11.61
N MET A 154 9.62 5.02 11.16
CA MET A 154 8.55 4.01 11.19
C MET A 154 8.08 3.72 12.62
N MET A 155 9.02 3.55 13.55
CA MET A 155 8.70 3.37 14.96
C MET A 155 7.97 4.59 15.54
N GLY A 156 8.43 5.80 15.22
CA GLY A 156 7.77 7.03 15.65
C GLY A 156 6.35 7.17 15.12
N ASP A 157 6.12 6.78 13.87
CA ASP A 157 4.78 6.81 13.26
C ASP A 157 3.83 5.84 13.96
N LEU A 158 4.30 4.63 14.26
CA LEU A 158 3.52 3.64 15.01
C LEU A 158 3.18 4.14 16.42
N LEU A 159 4.15 4.68 17.16
CA LEU A 159 3.92 5.23 18.49
C LEU A 159 2.94 6.39 18.46
N LYS A 160 3.05 7.28 17.46
CA LYS A 160 2.12 8.39 17.29
C LYS A 160 0.69 7.91 17.06
N CYS A 161 0.49 6.89 16.21
CA CYS A 161 -0.82 6.28 16.03
C CYS A 161 -1.39 5.72 17.35
N LEU A 162 -0.56 5.10 18.19
CA LEU A 162 -0.99 4.57 19.49
C LEU A 162 -1.31 5.67 20.50
N GLU A 163 -0.54 6.76 20.51
CA GLU A 163 -0.82 7.95 21.31
C GLU A 163 -2.17 8.58 20.94
N ASP A 164 -2.48 8.66 19.64
CA ASP A 164 -3.74 9.22 19.14
C ASP A 164 -4.97 8.35 19.52
N VAL A 165 -4.78 7.05 19.77
CA VAL A 165 -5.83 6.18 20.34
C VAL A 165 -6.05 6.47 21.82
N GLY A 166 -5.00 6.85 22.56
CA GLY A 166 -5.09 7.30 23.95
C GLY A 166 -5.07 6.21 25.03
N GLU A 167 -4.92 4.93 24.67
CA GLU A 167 -4.99 3.79 25.62
C GLU A 167 -3.62 3.21 26.02
N PHE A 168 -2.53 3.67 25.39
CA PHE A 168 -1.22 2.99 25.42
C PHE A 168 -0.09 3.84 26.03
N GLU A 169 -0.39 4.72 26.99
CA GLU A 169 0.56 5.71 27.51
C GLU A 169 1.92 5.11 27.94
N GLU A 170 1.91 4.06 28.75
CA GLU A 170 3.15 3.44 29.26
C GLU A 170 3.97 2.78 28.13
N LEU A 171 3.30 2.19 27.14
CA LEU A 171 3.95 1.61 25.96
C LEU A 171 4.60 2.72 25.11
N CYS A 172 3.87 3.81 24.86
CA CYS A 172 4.38 4.94 24.10
C CYS A 172 5.56 5.61 24.80
N ARG A 173 5.47 5.79 26.13
CA ARG A 173 6.57 6.32 26.94
C ARG A 173 7.82 5.45 26.82
N LYS A 174 7.71 4.12 26.99
CA LYS A 174 8.85 3.21 26.83
C LYS A 174 9.41 3.18 25.41
N GLY A 175 8.54 3.18 24.40
CA GLY A 175 8.91 3.24 23.00
C GLY A 175 9.74 4.47 22.68
N ASN A 176 9.29 5.65 23.14
CA ASN A 176 10.01 6.90 22.96
C ASN A 176 11.35 6.93 23.72
N GLN A 177 11.44 6.31 24.91
CA GLN A 177 12.71 6.16 25.63
C GLN A 177 13.74 5.32 24.85
N ILE A 178 13.30 4.21 24.24
CA ILE A 178 14.16 3.36 23.40
C ILE A 178 14.62 4.14 22.17
N ARG A 179 13.70 4.81 21.47
CA ARG A 179 14.03 5.65 20.30
C ARG A 179 15.06 6.72 20.66
N HIS A 180 14.86 7.45 21.76
CA HIS A 180 15.80 8.48 22.18
C HIS A 180 17.20 7.90 22.48
N LYS A 181 17.27 6.76 23.18
CA LYS A 181 18.53 6.12 23.56
C LYS A 181 19.35 5.65 22.35
N TYR A 182 18.70 5.08 21.34
CA TYR A 182 19.41 4.41 20.24
C TYR A 182 19.40 5.18 18.91
N ALA A 183 18.39 5.99 18.62
CA ALA A 183 18.34 6.77 17.38
C ALA A 183 19.25 8.01 17.42
N PHE A 184 19.45 8.62 18.60
CA PHE A 184 20.34 9.79 18.76
C PHE A 184 21.72 9.43 19.35
N GLY A 185 21.84 8.29 20.05
CA GLY A 185 23.09 7.81 20.66
C GLY A 185 24.11 7.23 19.67
N LEU A 186 23.69 6.88 18.45
CA LEU A 186 24.60 6.41 17.39
C LEU A 186 25.46 7.53 16.78
N THR A 187 25.12 8.80 17.02
CA THR A 187 25.95 9.95 16.62
C THR A 187 27.15 10.17 17.55
N LEU A 188 27.13 9.65 18.79
CA LEU A 188 28.14 9.93 19.82
C LEU A 188 29.11 8.76 20.08
N SER A 189 28.80 7.55 19.61
CA SER A 189 29.60 6.34 19.91
C SER A 189 30.57 5.93 18.81
N VAL A 190 30.60 6.62 17.65
CA VAL A 190 31.57 6.33 16.57
C VAL A 190 32.79 7.27 16.57
N PHE A 191 32.80 8.33 17.40
CA PHE A 191 33.92 9.29 17.44
C PHE A 191 34.86 9.18 18.66
N TYR A 192 34.58 8.30 19.63
CA TYR A 192 35.49 8.06 20.75
C TYR A 192 35.62 6.57 21.01
N GLY A 193 36.63 5.94 20.41
CA GLY A 193 36.95 4.57 20.78
C GLY A 193 37.92 3.81 19.89
N TYR A 194 39.00 4.43 19.41
CA TYR A 194 40.25 3.70 19.10
C TYR A 194 41.44 4.65 19.27
N ASP A 195 41.93 4.73 20.50
CA ASP A 195 43.33 5.03 20.81
C ASP A 195 43.82 3.91 21.73
N LYS A 196 44.59 3.00 21.15
CA LYS A 196 45.63 2.21 21.83
C LYS A 196 46.74 1.94 20.83
#